data_AF-A0A9Y2D610-F1
#
_entry.id   AF-A0A9Y2D610-F1
#
_cell.length_a   1.000
_cell.length_b   1.000
_cell.length_c   1.000
_cell.angle_alpha   90.00
_cell.angle_beta   90.00
_cell.angle_gamma   90.00
#
_symmetry.space_group_name_H-M   'P 1'
#
loop_
_entity.id
_entity.type
_entity.pdbx_description
1 polymer ?
#
loop_
_entity_poly.entity_id
_entity_poly.type
_entity_poly.pdbx_seq_one_letter_code
_entity_poly.pdbx_strand_id
1 'polypeptide(L)'
;MNRNTHNANVRIDLTLKAQRLGLCPNRRDVMVQMEQPLINEVVALFETAGTSHSALEELHWVERLDAFLEQAREELSKAPAGSRSLDFDIAAPHRTGALLLPLFVGVHVELEHQLGKQTLVFSLPGRDRLAA
;
A
#
# COMPACT_ATOMS: atom_id res chain seq x y z
N MET A 1 -32.25 -15.15 5.72
CA MET A 1 -31.53 -13.86 5.60
C MET A 1 -30.04 -14.16 5.67
N ASN A 2 -29.35 -14.08 4.53
CA ASN A 2 -27.92 -14.39 4.41
C ASN A 2 -27.06 -13.29 5.05
N ARG A 3 -26.29 -13.65 6.07
CA ARG A 3 -25.29 -12.81 6.76
C ARG A 3 -23.98 -12.67 5.97
N ASN A 4 -24.07 -12.38 4.67
CA ASN A 4 -22.89 -12.17 3.81
C ASN A 4 -22.68 -10.70 3.46
N THR A 5 -22.97 -9.78 4.37
CA THR A 5 -22.35 -8.45 4.35
C THR A 5 -20.98 -8.56 5.01
N HIS A 6 -20.08 -9.34 4.41
CA HIS A 6 -18.66 -9.03 4.55
C HIS A 6 -18.48 -7.68 3.87
N ASN A 7 -18.01 -6.69 4.62
CA ASN A 7 -17.53 -5.42 4.08
C ASN A 7 -16.46 -5.74 3.04
N ALA A 8 -16.85 -5.89 1.78
CA ALA A 8 -15.93 -5.91 0.66
C ALA A 8 -15.32 -4.52 0.62
N ASN A 9 -14.18 -4.34 1.28
CA ASN A 9 -13.44 -3.10 1.20
C ASN A 9 -13.18 -2.84 -0.27
N VAL A 10 -13.49 -1.63 -0.72
CA VAL A 10 -13.22 -1.21 -2.09
C VAL A 10 -11.72 -1.40 -2.33
N ARG A 11 -11.37 -2.20 -3.35
CA ARG A 11 -10.00 -2.42 -3.79
C ARG A 11 -9.77 -1.64 -5.06
N ILE A 12 -8.73 -0.80 -5.07
CA ILE A 12 -8.30 -0.06 -6.24
C ILE A 12 -7.21 -0.84 -6.95
N ASP A 13 -7.34 -0.99 -8.27
CA ASP A 13 -6.34 -1.63 -9.13
C ASP A 13 -5.16 -0.67 -9.37
N LEU A 14 -3.97 -1.08 -8.94
CA LEU A 14 -2.71 -0.37 -9.13
C LEU A 14 -1.76 -1.10 -10.10
N THR A 15 -2.23 -2.15 -10.78
CA THR A 15 -1.39 -3.07 -11.58
C THR A 15 -0.51 -2.34 -12.59
N LEU A 16 -1.08 -1.41 -13.36
CA LEU A 16 -0.31 -0.68 -14.38
C LEU A 16 0.80 0.18 -13.77
N LYS A 17 0.57 0.78 -12.60
CA LYS A 17 1.58 1.57 -11.88
C LYS A 17 2.66 0.67 -11.29
N ALA A 18 2.24 -0.40 -10.60
CA ALA A 18 3.14 -1.40 -10.03
C ALA A 18 4.08 -2.03 -11.08
N GLN A 19 3.55 -2.34 -12.27
CA GLN A 19 4.36 -2.87 -13.38
C GLN A 19 5.36 -1.85 -13.91
N ARG A 20 4.97 -0.58 -14.05
CA ARG A 20 5.86 0.51 -14.50
C ARG A 20 7.02 0.75 -13.52
N LEU A 21 6.74 0.65 -12.22
CA LEU A 21 7.72 0.85 -11.15
C LEU A 21 8.53 -0.43 -10.83
N GLY A 22 8.24 -1.55 -11.51
CA GLY A 22 8.96 -2.80 -11.32
C GLY A 22 8.66 -3.50 -9.99
N LEU A 23 7.54 -3.18 -9.33
CA LEU A 23 7.05 -3.88 -8.14
C LEU A 23 6.62 -5.32 -8.48
N CYS A 24 6.09 -5.53 -9.68
CA CYS A 24 5.68 -6.84 -10.16
C CYS A 24 6.01 -7.03 -11.65
N PRO A 25 6.07 -8.28 -12.14
CA PRO A 25 6.31 -8.56 -13.55
C PRO A 25 5.24 -7.96 -14.46
N ASN A 26 5.63 -7.49 -15.64
CA ASN A 26 4.71 -7.06 -16.70
C ASN A 26 4.05 -8.27 -17.37
N ARG A 27 3.11 -8.90 -16.66
CA ARG A 27 2.33 -10.05 -17.12
C ARG A 27 0.84 -9.86 -16.84
N ARG A 28 -0.01 -10.52 -17.62
CA ARG A 28 -1.48 -10.39 -17.53
C ARG A 28 -2.11 -11.22 -16.40
N ASP A 29 -1.38 -12.22 -15.92
CA ASP A 29 -1.77 -13.10 -14.82
C ASP A 29 -1.41 -12.54 -13.44
N VAL A 30 -0.86 -11.34 -13.38
CA VAL A 30 -0.53 -10.63 -12.14
C VAL A 30 -1.45 -9.42 -11.99
N MET A 31 -1.88 -9.17 -10.76
CA MET A 31 -2.68 -8.01 -10.40
C MET A 31 -2.12 -7.42 -9.09
N VAL A 32 -2.20 -6.10 -8.95
CA VAL A 32 -1.84 -5.42 -7.71
C VAL A 32 -3.01 -4.56 -7.29
N GLN A 33 -3.48 -4.76 -6.07
CA GLN A 33 -4.62 -4.07 -5.52
C GLN A 33 -4.28 -3.46 -4.17
N MET A 34 -4.96 -2.38 -3.85
CA MET A 34 -4.82 -1.70 -2.56
C MET A 34 -6.20 -1.39 -2.02
N GLU A 35 -6.42 -1.69 -0.73
CA GLU A 35 -7.69 -1.40 -0.09
C GLU A 35 -7.83 0.10 0.17
N GLN A 36 -9.03 0.65 -0.08
CA GLN A 36 -9.35 2.06 0.12
C GLN A 36 -8.94 2.60 1.50
N PRO A 37 -9.11 1.88 2.63
CA PRO A 37 -8.65 2.37 3.92
C PRO A 37 -7.14 2.64 3.96
N LEU A 38 -6.32 1.77 3.35
CA LEU A 38 -4.88 2.01 3.28
C LEU A 38 -4.56 3.20 2.38
N ILE A 39 -5.31 3.39 1.27
CA ILE A 39 -5.15 4.56 0.40
C ILE A 39 -5.42 5.85 1.19
N ASN A 40 -6.46 5.87 2.02
CA ASN A 40 -6.79 7.02 2.84
C ASN A 40 -5.66 7.33 3.84
N GLU A 41 -5.11 6.32 4.50
CA GLU A 41 -3.98 6.49 5.43
C GLU A 41 -2.73 6.99 4.70
N VAL A 42 -2.42 6.45 3.52
CA VAL A 42 -1.28 6.92 2.70
C VAL A 42 -1.50 8.35 2.23
N VAL A 43 -2.70 8.72 1.79
CA VAL A 43 -2.99 10.11 1.41
C VAL A 43 -2.85 11.03 2.62
N ALA A 44 -3.44 10.68 3.77
CA ALA A 44 -3.39 11.47 5.00
C ALA A 44 -1.96 11.61 5.55
N LEU A 45 -1.14 10.55 5.47
CA LEU A 45 0.27 10.54 5.82
C LEU A 45 1.04 11.63 5.06
N PHE A 46 0.75 11.79 3.77
CA PHE A 46 1.40 12.77 2.92
C PHE A 46 0.76 14.18 3.02
N GLU A 47 -0.53 14.31 3.37
CA GLU A 47 -1.16 15.60 3.66
C GLU A 47 -0.63 16.22 4.96
N THR A 48 -0.53 15.41 6.02
CA THR A 48 0.08 15.84 7.29
C THR A 48 1.54 16.21 7.11
N ALA A 49 2.28 15.47 6.28
CA ALA A 49 3.62 15.85 5.84
C ALA A 49 3.63 17.18 5.04
N GLY A 50 2.65 17.39 4.16
CA GLY A 50 2.47 18.59 3.35
C GLY A 50 2.30 19.87 4.15
N THR A 51 1.55 19.82 5.26
CA THR A 51 1.38 20.98 6.14
C THR A 51 2.67 21.49 6.79
N SER A 52 3.73 20.67 6.80
CA SER A 52 5.05 21.06 7.29
C SER A 52 5.96 21.63 6.19
N HIS A 53 5.70 21.35 4.91
CA HIS A 53 6.56 21.72 3.77
C HIS A 53 5.73 21.93 2.48
N SER A 54 5.65 23.18 2.00
CA SER A 54 4.85 23.57 0.81
C SER A 54 5.20 22.84 -0.49
N ALA A 55 6.40 22.29 -0.64
CA ALA A 55 6.77 21.48 -1.81
C ALA A 55 6.02 20.12 -1.90
N LEU A 56 5.44 19.65 -0.78
CA LEU A 56 4.63 18.43 -0.73
C LEU A 56 3.12 18.72 -0.92
N GLU A 57 2.70 19.97 -0.80
CA GLU A 57 1.33 20.41 -1.14
C GLU A 57 1.08 20.32 -2.66
N GLU A 58 2.13 20.43 -3.47
CA GLU A 58 2.06 20.33 -4.93
C GLU A 58 1.98 18.89 -5.45
N LEU A 59 2.29 17.88 -4.61
CA LEU A 59 2.23 16.47 -5.02
C LEU A 59 0.77 16.02 -5.14
N HIS A 60 0.34 15.76 -6.37
CA HIS A 60 -0.98 15.21 -6.65
C HIS A 60 -1.08 13.82 -6.01
N TRP A 61 -2.27 13.42 -5.54
CA TRP A 61 -2.48 12.14 -4.83
C TRP A 61 -1.93 10.90 -5.57
N VAL A 62 -1.82 11.00 -6.90
CA VAL A 62 -1.22 10.00 -7.79
C VAL A 62 0.28 9.81 -7.56
N GLU A 63 1.03 10.87 -7.30
CA GLU A 63 2.49 10.83 -7.07
C GLU A 63 2.81 10.28 -5.68
N ARG A 64 1.92 10.51 -4.71
CA ARG A 64 2.00 9.93 -3.35
C ARG A 64 1.87 8.41 -3.38
N LEU A 65 0.99 7.89 -4.24
CA LEU A 65 0.88 6.46 -4.49
C LEU A 65 2.11 5.90 -5.21
N ASP A 66 2.74 6.67 -6.09
CA ASP A 66 3.98 6.22 -6.73
C ASP A 66 5.13 6.10 -5.71
N ALA A 67 5.26 7.06 -4.79
CA ALA A 67 6.21 6.99 -3.68
C ALA A 67 5.94 5.78 -2.75
N PHE A 68 4.67 5.51 -2.44
CA PHE A 68 4.27 4.31 -1.71
C PHE A 68 4.73 3.03 -2.43
N LEU A 69 4.49 2.92 -3.75
CA LEU A 69 4.83 1.72 -4.53
C LEU A 69 6.35 1.53 -4.64
N GLU A 70 7.12 2.61 -4.73
CA GLU A 70 8.59 2.56 -4.69
C GLU A 70 9.10 2.02 -3.37
N GLN A 71 8.61 2.55 -2.24
CA GLN A 71 9.01 2.05 -0.92
C GLN A 71 8.53 0.61 -0.67
N ALA A 72 7.31 0.27 -1.08
CA ALA A 72 6.80 -1.10 -1.00
C ALA A 72 7.68 -2.07 -1.78
N ARG A 73 8.19 -1.67 -2.95
CA ARG A 73 9.13 -2.49 -3.73
C ARG A 73 10.43 -2.76 -2.97
N GLU A 74 10.97 -1.74 -2.29
CA GLU A 74 12.17 -1.90 -1.48
C GLU A 74 11.94 -2.83 -0.29
N GLU A 75 10.83 -2.71 0.42
CA GLU A 75 10.51 -3.59 1.55
C GLU A 75 10.23 -5.04 1.09
N LEU A 76 9.49 -5.23 -0.01
CA LEU A 76 9.25 -6.57 -0.55
C LEU A 76 10.52 -7.24 -1.07
N SER A 77 11.53 -6.48 -1.50
CA SER A 77 12.82 -7.05 -1.90
C SER A 77 13.58 -7.70 -0.74
N LYS A 78 13.25 -7.32 0.51
CA LYS A 78 13.81 -7.89 1.73
C LYS A 78 12.99 -9.09 2.25
N ALA A 79 11.86 -9.39 1.62
CA ALA A 79 10.98 -10.47 2.04
C ALA A 79 11.67 -11.84 1.90
N PRO A 80 11.51 -12.76 2.87
CA PRO A 80 11.96 -14.13 2.71
C PRO A 80 11.37 -14.78 1.46
N ALA A 81 12.17 -15.60 0.77
CA ALA A 81 11.71 -16.34 -0.40
C ALA A 81 10.53 -17.25 -0.03
N GLY A 82 9.44 -17.17 -0.79
CA GLY A 82 8.24 -17.96 -0.55
C GLY A 82 7.25 -17.37 0.46
N SER A 83 7.53 -16.17 1.01
CA SER A 83 6.56 -15.46 1.85
C SER A 83 5.27 -15.16 1.07
N ARG A 84 4.14 -15.59 1.63
CA ARG A 84 2.81 -15.30 1.10
C ARG A 84 2.25 -13.98 1.61
N SER A 85 2.65 -13.56 2.80
CA SER A 85 2.29 -12.28 3.39
C SER A 85 3.48 -11.65 4.09
N LEU A 86 3.42 -10.32 4.27
CA LEU A 86 4.45 -9.54 4.95
C LEU A 86 3.80 -8.27 5.52
N ASP A 87 4.18 -7.94 6.75
CA ASP A 87 3.88 -6.65 7.36
C ASP A 87 5.13 -5.78 7.32
N PHE A 88 4.99 -4.51 6.94
CA PHE A 88 6.05 -3.52 6.97
C PHE A 88 5.49 -2.11 7.14
N ASP A 89 6.34 -1.16 7.53
CA ASP A 89 5.95 0.24 7.69
C ASP A 89 6.42 1.08 6.49
N ILE A 90 5.54 1.94 5.99
CA ILE A 90 5.88 2.97 5.00
C ILE A 90 5.97 4.32 5.70
N ALA A 91 6.98 5.11 5.33
CA ALA A 91 7.25 6.41 5.93
C ALA A 91 6.85 7.52 4.97
N ALA A 92 6.40 8.66 5.50
CA ALA A 92 6.32 9.87 4.69
C ALA A 92 7.73 10.28 4.24
N PRO A 93 7.93 10.71 2.98
CA PRO A 93 9.20 11.24 2.52
C PRO A 93 9.46 12.59 3.20
N HIS A 94 10.09 12.57 4.37
CA HIS A 94 10.54 13.78 5.06
C HIS A 94 12.06 13.87 5.11
N ARG A 95 12.59 14.99 4.60
CA ARG A 95 13.97 15.40 4.87
C ARG A 95 14.05 16.06 6.24
N THR A 96 15.05 15.62 6.97
CA THR A 96 15.43 15.94 8.33
C THR A 96 15.53 17.45 8.57
N GLY A 97 14.79 17.96 9.55
CA GLY A 97 14.91 19.35 10.00
C GLY A 97 13.94 19.66 11.14
N ALA A 98 14.40 19.46 12.38
CA ALA A 98 13.75 19.83 13.64
C ALA A 98 12.43 19.10 13.98
N LEU A 99 12.57 17.99 14.72
CA LEU A 99 11.56 17.40 15.62
C LEU A 99 10.13 17.27 15.04
N LEU A 100 9.94 16.33 14.11
CA LEU A 100 8.62 15.79 13.78
C LEU A 100 8.73 14.27 13.83
N LEU A 101 7.84 13.65 14.60
CA LEU A 101 7.76 12.20 14.78
C LEU A 101 7.75 11.53 13.40
N PRO A 102 8.47 10.42 13.20
CA PRO A 102 8.38 9.71 11.94
C PRO A 102 6.93 9.23 11.78
N LEU A 103 6.24 9.80 10.81
CA LEU A 103 4.89 9.40 10.47
C LEU A 103 5.02 8.14 9.63
N PHE A 104 4.49 7.04 10.17
CA PHE A 104 4.48 5.74 9.51
C PHE A 104 3.06 5.26 9.34
N VAL A 105 2.82 4.53 8.24
CA VAL A 105 1.62 3.73 8.02
C VAL A 105 2.07 2.29 7.97
N GLY A 106 1.52 1.47 8.87
CA GLY A 106 1.68 0.02 8.80
C GLY A 106 0.93 -0.53 7.59
N VAL A 107 1.58 -1.43 6.88
CA VAL A 107 1.08 -2.05 5.65
C VAL A 107 1.15 -3.56 5.80
N HIS A 108 0.02 -4.21 5.58
CA HIS A 108 -0.05 -5.64 5.36
C HIS A 108 -0.12 -5.92 3.86
N VAL A 109 0.72 -6.81 3.38
CA VAL A 109 0.63 -7.35 2.03
C VAL A 109 0.31 -8.84 2.06
N GLU A 110 -0.58 -9.29 1.18
CA GLU A 110 -0.85 -10.73 0.97
C GLU A 110 -0.91 -11.06 -0.53
N LEU A 111 -0.36 -12.22 -0.90
CA LEU A 111 -0.60 -12.87 -2.17
C LEU A 111 -1.90 -13.69 -2.11
N GLU A 112 -2.89 -13.23 -2.86
CA GLU A 112 -4.17 -13.90 -3.07
C GLU A 112 -4.25 -14.50 -4.49
N HIS A 113 -5.11 -15.50 -4.67
CA HIS A 113 -5.47 -16.00 -6.00
C HIS A 113 -6.93 -15.60 -6.29
N GLN A 114 -7.12 -14.69 -7.24
CA GLN A 114 -8.44 -14.18 -7.61
C GLN A 114 -8.62 -14.18 -9.12
N LEU A 115 -9.76 -14.69 -9.60
CA LEU A 115 -10.12 -14.66 -11.03
C LEU A 115 -9.02 -15.25 -11.95
N GLY A 116 -8.30 -16.28 -11.48
CA GLY A 116 -7.19 -16.89 -12.21
C GLY A 116 -5.90 -16.06 -12.26
N LYS A 117 -5.80 -14.99 -11.46
CA LYS A 117 -4.63 -14.12 -11.34
C LYS A 117 -3.98 -14.24 -9.97
N GLN A 118 -2.66 -14.10 -9.94
CA GLN A 118 -1.90 -13.85 -8.72
C GLN A 118 -2.04 -12.37 -8.35
N THR A 119 -2.67 -12.10 -7.21
CA THR A 119 -2.99 -10.75 -6.79
C THR A 119 -2.19 -10.39 -5.56
N LEU A 120 -1.37 -9.35 -5.65
CA LEU A 120 -0.72 -8.74 -4.50
C LEU A 120 -1.68 -7.70 -3.92
N VAL A 121 -2.16 -7.92 -2.69
CA VAL A 121 -3.14 -7.06 -2.03
C VAL A 121 -2.49 -6.32 -0.88
N PHE A 122 -2.53 -4.99 -0.94
CA PHE A 122 -2.08 -4.10 0.14
C PHE A 122 -3.27 -3.65 1.00
N SER A 123 -3.14 -3.76 2.32
CA SER A 123 -4.17 -3.41 3.29
C SER A 123 -3.57 -2.92 4.61
N LEU A 124 -4.41 -2.48 5.55
CA LEU A 124 -3.95 -2.13 6.90
C LEU A 124 -3.75 -3.41 7.75
N PRO A 125 -2.73 -3.46 8.64
CA PRO A 125 -2.48 -4.59 9.53
C PRO A 125 -3.66 -4.94 10.44
N GLY A 126 -3.79 -6.22 10.80
CA GLY A 126 -4.73 -6.68 11.84
C GLY A 126 -6.12 -7.09 11.34
N ARG A 127 -6.34 -7.18 10.03
CA ARG A 127 -7.64 -7.60 9.47
C ARG A 127 -7.94 -9.10 9.68
N ASP A 128 -6.91 -9.93 9.86
CA ASP A 128 -7.05 -11.38 10.10
C ASP A 128 -7.42 -11.77 11.52
N ARG A 129 -7.52 -10.84 12.48
CA ARG A 129 -7.86 -11.17 13.89
C ARG A 129 -9.35 -11.25 14.20
N LEU A 130 -10.24 -10.96 13.24
CA LEU A 130 -11.69 -11.04 13.44
C LEU A 130 -12.34 -12.27 12.78
N ALA A 131 -11.54 -13.18 12.21
CA ALA A 131 -12.02 -14.41 11.58
C ALA A 131 -11.47 -15.70 12.25
N ALA A 132 -10.91 -15.60 13.46
CA ALA A 132 -10.47 -16.74 14.27
C ALA A 132 -11.40 -16.98 15.46
#